data_AF-A0A455XB60-F1
#
_entry.id   AF-A0A455XB60-F1
#
_cell.length_a   1.000
_cell.length_b   1.000
_cell.length_c   1.000
_cell.angle_alpha   90.00
_cell.angle_beta   90.00
_cell.angle_gamma   90.00
#
_symmetry.space_group_name_H-M   'P 1'
#
loop_
_entity.id
_entity.type
_entity.pdbx_description
1 polymer ?
#
loop_
_entity_poly.entity_id
_entity_poly.type
_entity_poly.pdbx_seq_one_letter_code
_entity_poly.pdbx_strand_id
1 'polypeptide(L)'
;MRALDAIHDRIESPADKLLRTVEPWSSYLVLPLFVLANAGLVLSMEVVHGREYLILAIMLGLIVGKPLGMVAAAAIAVRMGWAVKPDAYSWQQMIGAAALAGIGFTMSLYIAAKAFPHAPNFAAAKIGVFLASILAGALGVFLLWQQGRKMIKHP
;
A
#
# COMPACT_ATOMS: atom_id res chain seq x y z
N MET A 1 -29.91 0.75 -25.22
CA MET A 1 -29.26 1.36 -24.04
C MET A 1 -30.09 1.07 -22.78
N ARG A 2 -31.21 1.76 -22.50
CA ARG A 2 -32.00 1.59 -21.25
C ARG A 2 -32.46 0.17 -20.88
N ALA A 3 -32.80 -0.68 -21.87
CA ALA A 3 -33.22 -2.06 -21.61
C ALA A 3 -32.06 -2.98 -21.19
N LEU A 4 -30.84 -2.69 -21.66
CA LEU A 4 -29.61 -3.40 -21.27
C LEU A 4 -29.17 -2.99 -19.87
N ASP A 5 -29.26 -1.69 -19.55
CA ASP A 5 -28.97 -1.18 -18.21
C ASP A 5 -29.91 -1.78 -17.16
N ALA A 6 -31.21 -1.91 -17.46
CA ALA A 6 -32.19 -2.51 -16.55
C ALA A 6 -32.01 -4.02 -16.31
N ILE A 7 -31.45 -4.75 -17.29
CA ILE A 7 -31.10 -6.16 -17.15
C ILE A 7 -29.79 -6.29 -16.34
N HIS A 8 -28.79 -5.45 -16.62
CA HIS A 8 -27.55 -5.40 -15.85
C HIS A 8 -27.79 -5.10 -14.38
N ASP A 9 -28.64 -4.10 -14.07
CA ASP A 9 -29.01 -3.71 -12.70
C ASP A 9 -29.73 -4.82 -11.91
N ARG A 10 -30.35 -5.78 -12.60
CA ARG A 10 -31.03 -6.94 -11.99
C ARG A 10 -30.12 -8.14 -11.77
N ILE A 11 -28.98 -8.20 -12.47
CA ILE A 11 -28.02 -9.30 -12.41
C ILE A 11 -26.80 -8.90 -11.56
N GLU A 12 -26.51 -7.60 -11.44
CA GLU A 12 -25.46 -7.09 -10.58
C GLU A 12 -25.79 -7.34 -9.10
N SER A 13 -24.79 -7.81 -8.34
CA SER A 13 -24.99 -8.04 -6.92
C SER A 13 -25.18 -6.69 -6.20
N PRO A 14 -26.05 -6.61 -5.18
CA PRO A 14 -26.21 -5.39 -4.38
C PRO A 14 -24.89 -4.89 -3.79
N ALA A 15 -23.95 -5.79 -3.52
CA ALA A 15 -22.62 -5.48 -3.01
C ALA A 15 -21.74 -4.78 -4.06
N ASP A 16 -21.72 -5.29 -5.30
CA ASP A 16 -20.95 -4.69 -6.39
C ASP A 16 -21.48 -3.29 -6.73
N LYS A 17 -22.81 -3.14 -6.74
CA LYS A 17 -23.46 -1.84 -6.93
C LYS A 17 -23.08 -0.84 -5.85
N LEU A 18 -23.02 -1.27 -4.59
CA LEU A 18 -22.61 -0.43 -3.47
C LEU A 18 -21.12 -0.06 -3.56
N LEU A 19 -20.25 -1.02 -3.89
CA LEU A 19 -18.82 -0.77 -4.07
C LEU A 19 -18.57 0.28 -5.16
N ARG A 20 -19.17 0.12 -6.33
CA ARG A 20 -19.08 1.09 -7.43
C ARG A 20 -19.59 2.48 -7.06
N THR A 21 -20.61 2.54 -6.22
CA THR A 21 -21.18 3.82 -5.77
C THR A 21 -20.27 4.49 -4.74
N VAL A 22 -19.68 3.73 -3.81
CA VAL A 22 -18.89 4.26 -2.68
C VAL A 22 -17.42 4.53 -3.05
N GLU A 23 -16.85 3.76 -3.98
CA GLU A 23 -15.44 3.85 -4.36
C GLU A 23 -15.01 5.27 -4.79
N PRO A 24 -15.77 6.02 -5.62
CA PRO A 24 -15.40 7.39 -5.98
C PRO A 24 -15.42 8.33 -4.77
N TRP A 25 -16.42 8.23 -3.89
CA TRP A 25 -16.49 9.05 -2.67
C TRP A 25 -15.32 8.76 -1.74
N SER A 26 -14.97 7.48 -1.58
CA SER A 26 -13.82 7.07 -0.78
C SER A 26 -12.52 7.64 -1.36
N SER A 27 -12.29 7.45 -2.66
CA SER A 27 -11.02 7.76 -3.32
C SER A 27 -10.79 9.26 -3.53
N TYR A 28 -11.85 10.01 -3.88
CA TYR A 28 -11.73 11.42 -4.25
C TYR A 28 -12.10 12.41 -3.13
N LEU A 29 -12.79 11.96 -2.08
CA LEU A 29 -13.20 12.84 -0.98
C LEU A 29 -12.67 12.36 0.37
N VAL A 30 -12.97 11.13 0.78
CA VAL A 30 -12.63 10.64 2.13
C VAL A 30 -11.11 10.52 2.31
N LEU A 31 -10.41 9.87 1.37
CA LEU A 31 -8.96 9.69 1.45
C LEU A 31 -8.20 11.04 1.43
N PRO A 32 -8.46 11.97 0.49
CA PRO A 32 -7.83 13.29 0.52
C PRO A 32 -8.09 14.06 1.81
N LEU A 33 -9.34 14.04 2.31
CA LEU A 33 -9.69 14.70 3.56
C LEU A 33 -8.97 14.08 4.77
N PHE A 34 -8.88 12.75 4.82
CA PHE A 34 -8.14 12.03 5.87
C PHE A 34 -6.67 12.44 5.88
N VAL A 35 -6.06 12.51 4.69
CA VAL A 35 -4.67 12.94 4.51
C VAL A 35 -4.51 14.39 4.96
N LEU A 36 -5.39 15.31 4.57
CA LEU A 36 -5.31 16.70 5.03
C LEU A 36 -5.41 16.82 6.56
N ALA A 37 -6.29 16.03 7.20
CA ALA A 37 -6.47 16.04 8.65
C ALA A 37 -5.28 15.42 9.41
N ASN A 38 -4.64 14.37 8.86
CA ASN A 38 -3.67 13.56 9.59
C ASN A 38 -2.23 13.71 9.10
N ALA A 39 -1.99 14.13 7.87
CA ALA A 39 -0.66 14.17 7.27
C ALA A 39 0.17 15.40 7.69
N GLY A 40 -0.38 16.33 8.48
CA GLY A 40 0.37 17.45 9.07
C GLY A 40 1.69 16.97 9.67
N LEU A 41 2.78 17.16 8.91
CA LEU A 41 4.08 16.57 9.14
C LEU A 41 5.02 17.68 9.59
N VAL A 42 5.41 17.62 10.85
CA VAL A 42 6.40 18.55 11.41
C VAL A 42 7.75 17.86 11.38
N LEU A 43 8.58 18.21 10.39
CA LEU A 43 9.98 17.80 10.39
C LEU A 43 10.77 18.76 11.27
N SER A 44 10.95 18.40 12.54
CA SER A 44 11.85 19.10 13.44
C SER A 44 12.80 18.10 14.11
N MET A 45 14.00 18.58 14.44
CA MET A 45 14.96 17.76 15.19
C MET A 45 14.40 17.34 16.55
N GLU A 46 13.54 18.14 17.17
CA GLU A 46 12.89 17.83 18.44
C GLU A 46 11.97 16.60 18.37
N VAL A 47 11.26 16.42 17.24
CA VAL A 47 10.40 15.25 17.02
C VAL A 47 11.24 13.99 16.79
N VAL A 48 12.38 14.12 16.13
CA VAL A 48 13.26 13.00 15.80
C VAL A 48 14.11 12.57 16.99
N HIS A 49 14.60 13.52 17.80
CA HIS A 49 15.56 13.25 18.86
C HIS A 49 14.98 12.32 19.94
N GLY A 50 15.66 11.20 20.19
CA GLY A 50 15.22 10.15 21.10
C GLY A 50 14.09 9.25 20.56
N ARG A 51 13.72 9.39 19.28
CA ARG A 51 12.69 8.60 18.58
C ARG A 51 13.20 8.00 17.27
N GLU A 52 14.51 8.03 17.05
CA GLU A 52 15.19 7.53 15.85
C GLU A 52 14.90 6.05 15.63
N TYR A 53 14.93 5.25 16.71
CA TYR A 53 14.62 3.83 16.64
C TYR A 53 13.17 3.54 16.27
N LEU A 54 12.22 4.36 16.71
CA LEU A 54 10.81 4.22 16.36
C LEU A 54 10.60 4.49 14.86
N ILE A 55 11.20 5.57 14.36
CA ILE A 55 11.17 5.93 12.94
C ILE A 55 11.78 4.80 12.11
N LEU A 56 12.96 4.32 12.49
CA LEU A 56 13.65 3.24 11.80
C LEU A 56 12.87 1.93 11.82
N ALA A 57 12.28 1.56 12.95
CA ALA A 57 11.46 0.35 13.08
C ALA A 57 10.24 0.38 12.14
N ILE A 58 9.55 1.53 12.06
CA ILE A 58 8.44 1.72 11.12
C ILE A 58 8.92 1.62 9.67
N MET A 59 10.04 2.28 9.35
CA MET A 59 10.61 2.23 8.00
C MET A 59 10.99 0.81 7.59
N LEU A 60 11.70 0.08 8.45
CA LEU A 60 12.07 -1.32 8.19
C LEU A 60 10.84 -2.23 8.09
N GLY A 61 9.84 -2.02 8.95
CA GLY A 61 8.59 -2.79 8.90
C GLY A 61 7.84 -2.61 7.58
N LEU A 62 7.82 -1.40 7.03
CA LEU A 62 7.13 -1.09 5.78
C LEU A 62 7.94 -1.42 4.53
N ILE A 63 9.25 -1.12 4.51
CA ILE A 63 10.11 -1.29 3.34
C ILE A 63 10.59 -2.75 3.22
N VAL A 64 10.84 -3.43 4.34
CA VAL A 64 11.40 -4.79 4.34
C VAL A 64 10.36 -5.79 4.83
N GLY A 65 9.72 -5.52 5.98
CA GLY A 65 8.78 -6.44 6.61
C GLY A 65 7.60 -6.79 5.71
N LYS A 66 6.91 -5.78 5.17
CA LYS A 66 5.75 -5.98 4.29
C LYS A 66 6.12 -6.74 3.00
N PRO A 67 7.14 -6.33 2.21
CA PRO A 67 7.45 -7.05 0.98
C PRO A 67 7.95 -8.47 1.25
N LEU A 68 8.83 -8.64 2.25
CA LEU A 68 9.35 -9.95 2.62
C LEU A 68 8.22 -10.89 3.06
N GLY A 69 7.33 -10.42 3.93
CA GLY A 69 6.19 -11.19 4.40
C GLY A 69 5.25 -11.60 3.27
N MET A 70 4.93 -10.67 2.36
CA MET A 70 4.05 -10.94 1.22
C MET A 70 4.66 -11.95 0.25
N VAL A 71 5.93 -11.77 -0.13
CA VAL A 71 6.63 -12.68 -1.06
C VAL A 71 6.82 -14.06 -0.42
N ALA A 72 7.22 -14.13 0.85
CA ALA A 72 7.40 -15.38 1.56
C ALA A 72 6.07 -16.14 1.69
N ALA A 73 4.98 -15.47 2.07
CA ALA A 73 3.66 -16.09 2.18
C ALA A 73 3.20 -16.65 0.82
N ALA A 74 3.36 -15.88 -0.26
CA ALA A 74 3.04 -16.33 -1.61
C ALA A 74 3.90 -17.53 -2.04
N ALA A 75 5.21 -17.49 -1.78
CA ALA A 75 6.13 -18.58 -2.10
C ALA A 75 5.80 -19.86 -1.32
N ILE A 76 5.46 -19.74 -0.03
CA ILE A 76 5.03 -20.88 0.79
C ILE A 76 3.73 -21.46 0.24
N ALA A 77 2.73 -20.62 -0.04
CA ALA A 77 1.44 -21.09 -0.58
C ALA A 77 1.61 -21.83 -1.91
N VAL A 78 2.46 -21.33 -2.81
CA VAL A 78 2.77 -22.01 -4.08
C VAL A 78 3.52 -23.31 -3.86
N ARG A 79 4.52 -23.33 -2.97
CA ARG A 79 5.34 -24.52 -2.70
C ARG A 79 4.57 -25.63 -2.00
N MET A 80 3.57 -25.28 -1.18
CA MET A 80 2.67 -26.22 -0.51
C MET A 80 1.50 -26.68 -1.42
N GLY A 81 1.39 -26.16 -2.64
CA GLY A 81 0.30 -26.49 -3.56
C GLY A 81 -1.05 -25.85 -3.20
N TRP A 82 -1.08 -24.89 -2.27
CA TRP A 82 -2.30 -24.15 -1.90
C TRP A 82 -2.67 -23.06 -2.93
N ALA A 83 -1.70 -22.60 -3.71
CA ALA A 83 -1.89 -21.61 -4.75
C ALA A 83 -1.08 -21.98 -6.00
N VAL A 84 -1.55 -21.52 -7.16
CA VAL A 84 -0.84 -21.67 -8.44
C VAL A 84 -0.38 -20.29 -8.90
N LYS A 85 0.93 -20.14 -9.18
CA LYS A 85 1.46 -18.91 -9.77
C LYS A 85 1.13 -18.89 -11.27
N PRO A 86 0.37 -17.91 -11.79
CA PRO A 86 0.12 -17.80 -13.23
C PRO A 86 1.43 -17.63 -14.01
N ASP A 87 1.50 -18.20 -15.22
CA ASP A 87 2.70 -18.10 -16.07
C ASP A 87 2.95 -16.67 -16.56
N ALA A 88 1.87 -15.90 -16.77
CA ALA A 88 1.93 -14.50 -17.15
C ALA A 88 2.56 -13.58 -16.08
N TYR A 89 2.75 -14.07 -14.85
CA TYR A 89 3.29 -13.28 -13.75
C TYR A 89 4.63 -13.83 -13.25
N SER A 90 5.67 -13.00 -13.36
CA SER A 90 7.01 -13.32 -12.89
C SER A 90 7.18 -13.05 -11.38
N TRP A 91 8.09 -13.79 -10.75
CA TRP A 91 8.48 -13.52 -9.36
C TRP A 91 9.04 -12.11 -9.16
N GLN A 92 9.68 -11.53 -10.19
CA GLN A 92 10.15 -10.15 -10.16
C GLN A 92 9.00 -9.14 -10.12
N GLN A 93 7.93 -9.37 -10.87
CA GLN A 93 6.72 -8.53 -10.77
C GLN A 93 6.07 -8.68 -9.39
N MET A 94 6.06 -9.88 -8.81
CA MET A 94 5.58 -10.10 -7.43
C MET A 94 6.39 -9.32 -6.41
N ILE A 95 7.73 -9.33 -6.50
CA ILE A 95 8.60 -8.54 -5.61
C ILE A 95 8.35 -7.05 -5.80
N GLY A 96 8.21 -6.57 -7.05
CA GLY A 96 7.89 -5.17 -7.34
C GLY A 96 6.54 -4.74 -6.78
N ALA A 97 5.49 -5.56 -6.94
CA ALA A 97 4.17 -5.32 -6.37
C ALA A 97 4.19 -5.37 -4.83
N ALA A 98 4.94 -6.32 -4.25
CA ALA A 98 5.12 -6.42 -2.81
C ALA A 98 5.85 -5.19 -2.23
N ALA A 99 6.83 -4.64 -2.95
CA ALA A 99 7.46 -3.37 -2.59
C ALA A 99 6.46 -2.21 -2.61
N LEU A 100 5.59 -2.11 -3.63
CA LEU A 100 4.50 -1.12 -3.64
C LEU A 100 3.50 -1.31 -2.49
N ALA A 101 3.25 -2.55 -2.05
CA ALA A 101 2.42 -2.82 -0.88
C ALA A 101 3.03 -2.27 0.43
N GLY A 102 4.31 -1.93 0.42
CA GLY A 102 5.00 -1.18 1.48
C GLY A 102 4.54 0.28 1.62
N ILE A 103 3.80 0.82 0.65
CA ILE A 103 3.17 2.15 0.74
C ILE A 103 2.05 2.10 1.78
N GLY A 104 2.42 2.35 3.03
CA GLY A 104 1.51 2.27 4.17
C GLY A 104 0.66 3.52 4.38
N PHE A 105 1.05 4.66 3.79
CA PHE A 105 0.57 6.02 4.09
C PHE A 105 -0.73 6.12 4.89
N THR A 106 -1.91 5.94 4.28
CA THR A 106 -3.19 6.18 4.96
C THR A 106 -3.51 5.16 6.06
N MET A 107 -3.40 3.86 5.79
CA MET A 107 -3.68 2.82 6.77
C MET A 107 -2.66 2.77 7.90
N SER A 108 -1.37 3.00 7.61
CA SER A 108 -0.32 3.08 8.61
C SER A 108 -0.44 4.33 9.48
N LEU A 109 -0.85 5.47 8.93
CA LEU A 109 -1.15 6.67 9.73
C LEU A 109 -2.35 6.43 10.66
N TYR A 110 -3.40 5.77 10.16
CA TYR A 110 -4.55 5.39 10.98
C TYR A 110 -4.16 4.45 12.14
N ILE A 111 -3.37 3.41 11.85
CA ILE A 111 -2.88 2.48 12.87
C ILE A 111 -1.96 3.20 13.86
N ALA A 112 -1.06 4.07 13.38
CA ALA A 112 -0.16 4.84 14.24
C ALA A 112 -0.92 5.79 15.18
N ALA A 113 -2.01 6.42 14.71
CA ALA A 113 -2.84 7.29 15.54
C ALA A 113 -3.49 6.53 16.71
N LYS A 114 -3.77 5.23 16.54
CA LYS A 114 -4.29 4.36 17.60
C LYS A 114 -3.19 3.77 18.47
N ALA A 115 -2.05 3.42 17.89
CA ALA A 115 -0.93 2.79 18.59
C ALA A 115 -0.12 3.79 19.45
N PHE A 116 -0.04 5.05 19.05
CA PHE A 116 0.75 6.09 19.71
C PHE A 116 -0.13 7.26 20.16
N PRO A 117 -0.85 7.13 21.29
CA PRO A 117 -1.72 8.21 21.79
C PRO A 117 -0.92 9.45 22.25
N HIS A 118 0.37 9.29 22.58
CA HIS A 118 1.25 10.40 22.91
C HIS A 118 1.69 11.16 21.65
N ALA A 119 1.37 12.45 21.60
CA ALA A 119 1.62 13.32 20.44
C ALA A 119 3.06 13.27 19.89
N PRO A 120 4.14 13.23 20.70
CA PRO A 120 5.50 13.21 20.17
C PRO A 120 5.85 11.91 19.43
N ASN A 121 5.34 10.76 19.90
CA ASN A 121 5.56 9.46 19.25
C ASN A 121 4.74 9.34 17.97
N PHE A 122 3.51 9.86 17.97
CA PHE A 122 2.71 9.92 16.76
C PHE A 122 3.37 10.79 15.68
N ALA A 123 3.90 11.96 16.05
CA ALA A 123 4.62 12.83 15.11
C ALA A 123 5.84 12.13 14.49
N ALA A 124 6.64 11.43 15.30
CA ALA A 124 7.75 10.62 14.79
C ALA A 124 7.26 9.47 13.90
N ALA A 125 6.17 8.80 14.26
CA ALA A 125 5.56 7.75 13.43
C ALA A 125 5.12 8.27 12.06
N LYS A 126 4.55 9.48 11.98
CA LYS A 126 4.21 10.11 10.69
C LYS A 126 5.43 10.25 9.79
N ILE A 127 6.57 10.68 10.34
CA ILE A 127 7.84 10.82 9.61
C ILE A 127 8.27 9.46 9.06
N GLY A 128 8.29 8.42 9.91
CA GLY A 128 8.65 7.06 9.50
C GLY A 128 7.76 6.52 8.39
N VAL A 129 6.43 6.64 8.53
CA VAL A 129 5.46 6.18 7.52
C VAL A 129 5.63 6.95 6.20
N PHE A 130 5.83 8.27 6.26
CA PHE A 130 6.00 9.11 5.08
C PHE A 130 7.26 8.76 4.29
N LEU A 131 8.42 8.73 4.97
CA LEU A 131 9.70 8.36 4.34
C LEU A 131 9.66 6.93 3.79
N ALA A 132 9.09 5.99 4.54
CA ALA A 132 8.92 4.62 4.08
C ALA A 132 8.05 4.52 2.83
N SER A 133 6.94 5.26 2.79
CA SER A 133 6.01 5.22 1.65
C SER A 133 6.66 5.75 0.37
N ILE A 134 7.46 6.82 0.46
CA ILE A 134 8.23 7.35 -0.68
C ILE A 134 9.24 6.31 -1.16
N LEU A 135 10.03 5.74 -0.25
CA LEU A 135 11.07 4.78 -0.61
C LEU A 135 10.49 3.47 -1.18
N ALA A 136 9.42 2.95 -0.57
CA ALA A 136 8.71 1.77 -1.04
C ALA A 136 8.10 1.99 -2.43
N GLY A 137 7.48 3.17 -2.65
CA GLY A 137 6.95 3.56 -3.96
C GLY A 137 8.04 3.67 -5.03
N ALA A 138 9.14 4.37 -4.72
CA ALA A 138 10.27 4.51 -5.64
C ALA A 138 10.87 3.14 -6.00
N LEU A 139 11.11 2.28 -5.01
CA LEU A 139 11.66 0.94 -5.21
C LEU A 139 10.71 0.05 -6.03
N GLY A 140 9.43 0.02 -5.68
CA GLY A 140 8.44 -0.78 -6.39
C GLY A 140 8.28 -0.34 -7.85
N VAL A 141 8.17 0.96 -8.11
CA VAL A 141 8.14 1.50 -9.48
C VAL A 141 9.40 1.15 -10.24
N PHE A 142 10.58 1.32 -9.63
CA PHE A 142 11.86 1.00 -10.26
C PHE A 142 11.95 -0.48 -10.68
N LEU A 143 11.59 -1.40 -9.78
CA LEU A 143 11.61 -2.84 -10.05
C LEU A 143 10.63 -3.23 -11.17
N LEU A 144 9.41 -2.69 -11.14
CA LEU A 144 8.40 -2.97 -12.16
C LEU A 144 8.76 -2.35 -13.50
N TRP A 145 9.33 -1.14 -13.51
CA TRP A 145 9.79 -0.47 -14.72
C TRP A 145 10.86 -1.30 -15.43
N GLN A 146 11.84 -1.81 -14.69
CA GLN A 146 12.87 -2.67 -15.27
C GLN A 146 12.30 -3.92 -15.93
N GLN A 147 11.29 -4.55 -15.32
CA GLN A 147 10.60 -5.69 -15.92
C GLN A 147 9.81 -5.32 -17.17
N GLY A 148 9.09 -4.20 -17.15
CA GLY A 148 8.39 -3.69 -18.34
C GLY A 148 9.33 -3.48 -19.53
N ARG A 149 10.53 -2.95 -19.29
CA ARG A 149 11.54 -2.78 -20.36
C ARG A 149 12.07 -4.10 -20.92
N LYS A 150 12.16 -5.15 -20.10
CA LYS A 150 12.63 -6.48 -20.55
C LYS A 150 11.61 -7.16 -21.45
N MET A 151 10.32 -7.10 -21.09
CA MET A 151 9.23 -7.66 -21.92
C MET A 151 9.16 -7.01 -23.31
N ILE A 152 9.42 -5.70 -23.41
CA ILE A 152 9.39 -4.98 -24.70
C ILE A 152 10.57 -5.38 -25.61
N LYS A 153 11.70 -5.83 -25.05
CA LYS A 153 12.91 -6.17 -25.82
C LYS A 153 12.94 -7.61 -26.36
N HIS A 154 12.12 -8.50 -25.83
CA HIS A 154 12.02 -9.90 -26.24
C HIS A 154 10.54 -10.29 -26.35
N PRO A 155 9.88 -10.03 -27.50
CA PRO A 155 8.52 -10.49 -27.77
C PRO A 155 8.45 -12.01 -27.96
#